data_AF-A0AAN6DL94-F1
#
_entry.id   AF-A0AAN6DL94-F1
#
_cell.length_a   1.000
_cell.length_b   1.000
_cell.length_c   1.000
_cell.angle_alpha   90.00
_cell.angle_beta   90.00
_cell.angle_gamma   90.00
#
_symmetry.space_group_name_H-M   'P 1'
#
loop_
_entity.id
_entity.type
_entity.pdbx_description
1 polymer ?
#
loop_
_entity_poly.entity_id
_entity_poly.type
_entity_poly.pdbx_seq_one_letter_code
_entity_poly.pdbx_strand_id
1 'polypeptide(L)'
;MSDFDMMDIEDRRSSVGSQMARPGEMPPSSLVLIFDTNFLLDHLPIVDGLRGVPVPHQLIIPNQVVRELDGLKSSNLHVSGAARRAIDWIYGFLHNNDQILRVQRLHERLDRDAVQDDAILDACLFFGTENMVVLFSNDKNLCVKALAHGVLTVSYREDMTLQTIIDRLVAEFSRVNGDVMELEVERDNRQVAADTVYSQARTLAVEAIEHVLREEFGDDFDMIDYDPSKQHSLRDCCYTLKHFSVSTFGSYFRNFGINPLKLLKEKQSIAEYSNKPQSREQLSEFVEFWIIVLEGLYKKRSSEQKAALKMVVDAWRKTAQTT
;
A
#
# COMPACT_ATOMS: atom_id res chain seq x y z
N MET A 1 40.06 -21.01 23.40
CA MET A 1 39.18 -20.50 24.47
C MET A 1 38.98 -19.03 24.16
N SER A 2 38.27 -18.77 23.05
CA SER A 2 36.81 -18.48 22.92
C SER A 2 36.62 -16.97 23.08
N ASP A 3 36.68 -16.16 22.01
CA ASP A 3 35.72 -16.02 20.88
C ASP A 3 34.25 -16.05 21.35
N PHE A 4 33.43 -15.07 20.90
CA PHE A 4 32.13 -14.56 21.42
C PHE A 4 32.33 -13.39 22.42
N ASP A 5 31.96 -12.10 22.21
CA ASP A 5 30.95 -11.48 21.34
C ASP A 5 31.40 -10.08 20.86
N MET A 6 31.38 -9.90 19.54
CA MET A 6 31.39 -8.65 18.78
C MET A 6 30.20 -8.77 17.83
N MET A 7 29.40 -7.70 17.66
CA MET A 7 28.13 -7.63 16.91
C MET A 7 26.87 -8.21 17.56
N ASP A 8 25.91 -7.33 17.87
CA ASP A 8 24.49 -7.63 17.70
C ASP A 8 23.78 -6.29 17.46
N ILE A 9 23.96 -5.75 16.25
CA ILE A 9 23.05 -4.91 15.42
C ILE A 9 23.84 -4.61 14.14
N GLU A 10 24.12 -5.66 13.38
CA GLU A 10 24.16 -5.66 11.92
C GLU A 10 24.12 -7.14 11.53
N ASP A 11 23.09 -7.53 10.78
CA ASP A 11 22.92 -8.85 10.15
C ASP A 11 22.16 -9.99 10.88
N ARG A 12 21.08 -9.67 11.61
CA ARG A 12 19.94 -10.61 11.72
C ARG A 12 18.95 -10.41 10.59
N ARG A 13 19.38 -10.73 9.36
CA ARG A 13 18.44 -11.13 8.32
C ARG A 13 17.76 -12.42 8.79
N SER A 14 16.44 -12.40 8.83
CA SER A 14 15.51 -13.52 9.09
C SER A 14 15.26 -13.92 10.56
N SER A 15 13.97 -13.91 10.90
CA SER A 15 13.29 -14.36 12.13
C SER A 15 13.11 -13.34 13.26
N VAL A 16 11.82 -13.07 13.55
CA VAL A 16 11.24 -12.28 14.66
C VAL A 16 11.02 -10.78 14.39
N GLY A 17 9.91 -10.48 13.70
CA GLY A 17 8.96 -9.46 14.17
C GLY A 17 9.23 -7.99 13.83
N SER A 18 9.62 -7.65 12.60
CA SER A 18 9.31 -6.29 12.13
C SER A 18 7.78 -6.13 12.12
N GLN A 19 7.27 -5.00 12.57
CA GLN A 19 5.98 -4.45 12.09
C GLN A 19 6.14 -4.08 10.61
N MET A 20 6.49 -5.06 9.77
CA MET A 20 6.28 -4.96 8.34
C MET A 20 4.77 -4.99 8.16
N ALA A 21 4.23 -3.98 7.47
CA ALA A 21 2.88 -4.05 6.95
C ALA A 21 2.73 -5.41 6.25
N ARG A 22 1.80 -6.24 6.73
CA ARG A 22 1.49 -7.48 6.01
C ARG A 22 1.02 -7.09 4.61
N PRO A 23 1.24 -7.92 3.57
CA PRO A 23 0.72 -7.60 2.24
C PRO A 23 -0.80 -7.35 2.31
N GLY A 24 -1.22 -6.08 2.19
CA GLY A 24 -2.61 -5.63 2.33
C GLY A 24 -2.94 -4.74 3.54
N GLU A 25 -2.00 -4.50 4.47
CA GLU A 25 -2.14 -3.51 5.56
C GLU A 25 -1.64 -2.14 5.10
N MET A 26 -2.38 -1.09 5.45
CA MET A 26 -1.99 0.30 5.18
C MET A 26 -0.71 0.65 5.95
N PRO A 27 0.18 1.48 5.38
CA PRO A 27 1.36 1.95 6.10
C PRO A 27 0.95 2.71 7.37
N PRO A 28 1.76 2.63 8.44
CA PRO A 28 1.45 3.31 9.69
C PRO A 28 1.41 4.83 9.48
N SER A 29 0.27 5.42 9.83
CA SER A 29 0.02 6.86 9.61
C SER A 29 0.83 7.78 10.54
N SER A 30 1.28 7.26 11.67
CA SER A 30 2.11 7.97 12.64
C SER A 30 2.95 7.01 13.51
N LEU A 31 3.93 7.57 14.21
CA LEU A 31 4.76 6.89 15.21
C LEU A 31 4.16 7.08 16.61
N VAL A 32 3.95 6.00 17.35
CA VAL A 32 3.40 6.06 18.71
C VAL A 32 4.44 5.54 19.71
N LEU A 33 4.84 6.40 20.64
CA LEU A 33 5.82 6.10 21.68
C LEU A 33 5.06 5.86 22.99
N ILE A 34 5.21 4.66 23.55
CA ILE A 34 4.55 4.26 24.81
C ILE A 34 5.61 4.09 25.88
N PHE A 35 5.34 4.57 27.09
CA PHE A 35 6.30 4.55 28.19
C PHE A 35 5.79 3.70 29.34
N ASP A 36 6.67 2.94 29.99
CA ASP A 36 6.39 2.34 31.29
C ASP A 36 6.70 3.32 32.45
N THR A 37 6.35 2.91 33.68
CA THR A 37 6.56 3.75 34.87
C THR A 37 8.03 3.98 35.17
N ASN A 38 8.86 2.94 35.09
CA ASN A 38 10.28 3.03 35.46
C ASN A 38 11.06 3.94 34.50
N PHE A 39 10.82 3.80 33.21
CA PHE A 39 11.44 4.62 32.18
C PHE A 39 11.05 6.08 32.37
N LEU A 40 9.78 6.37 32.68
CA LEU A 40 9.34 7.73 32.95
C LEU A 40 9.98 8.33 34.20
N LEU A 41 10.15 7.54 35.27
CA LEU A 41 10.78 7.97 36.51
C LEU A 41 12.28 8.28 36.33
N ASP A 42 12.98 7.43 35.59
CA ASP A 42 14.43 7.50 35.44
C ASP A 42 14.87 8.44 34.31
N HIS A 43 14.07 8.54 33.23
CA HIS A 43 14.48 9.17 31.97
C HIS A 43 13.54 10.28 31.50
N LEU A 44 12.82 10.95 32.41
CA LEU A 44 11.89 12.03 32.09
C LEU A 44 12.45 13.10 31.13
N PRO A 45 13.72 13.56 31.23
CA PRO A 45 14.28 14.54 30.27
C PRO A 45 14.37 14.00 28.84
N ILE A 46 14.63 12.70 28.67
CA ILE A 46 14.65 12.05 27.36
C ILE A 46 13.23 11.98 26.82
N VAL A 47 12.27 11.57 27.66
CA VAL A 47 10.85 11.54 27.28
C VAL A 47 10.36 12.91 26.81
N ASP A 48 10.69 13.98 27.54
CA ASP A 48 10.34 15.35 27.14
C ASP A 48 11.01 15.77 25.81
N GLY A 49 12.26 15.35 25.60
CA GLY A 49 13.00 15.59 24.37
C GLY A 49 12.42 14.87 23.14
N LEU A 50 11.76 13.73 23.32
CA LEU A 50 11.15 12.96 22.23
C LEU A 50 9.98 13.68 21.56
N ARG A 51 9.45 14.77 22.15
CA ARG A 51 8.49 15.66 21.48
C ARG A 51 9.07 16.33 20.22
N GLY A 52 10.39 16.37 20.09
CA GLY A 52 11.11 16.94 18.95
C GLY A 52 11.33 15.98 17.78
N VAL A 53 10.76 14.77 17.80
CA VAL A 53 10.92 13.79 16.71
C VAL A 53 10.33 14.38 15.41
N PRO A 54 11.11 14.44 14.30
CA PRO A 54 10.73 15.15 13.07
C PRO A 54 9.85 14.31 12.13
N VAL A 55 8.98 13.46 12.69
CA VAL A 55 7.94 12.71 11.97
C VAL A 55 6.62 12.81 12.73
N PRO A 56 5.45 12.60 12.09
CA PRO A 56 4.17 12.58 12.80
C PRO A 56 4.21 11.55 13.94
N HIS A 57 4.05 12.00 15.18
CA HIS A 57 4.16 11.11 16.34
C HIS A 57 3.29 11.53 17.53
N GLN A 58 3.02 10.57 18.42
CA GLN A 58 2.38 10.79 19.72
C GLN A 58 3.15 10.10 20.84
N LEU A 59 3.20 10.76 21.99
CA LEU A 59 3.69 10.22 23.26
C LEU A 59 2.49 9.81 24.09
N ILE A 60 2.36 8.51 24.36
CA ILE A 60 1.24 7.94 25.08
C ILE A 60 1.72 7.47 26.46
N ILE A 61 1.06 7.98 27.50
CA ILE A 61 1.18 7.45 28.86
C ILE A 61 0.03 6.47 29.10
N PRO A 62 0.29 5.16 29.29
CA PRO A 62 -0.74 4.20 29.64
C PRO A 62 -1.45 4.57 30.94
N ASN A 63 -2.74 4.26 31.04
CA ASN A 63 -3.49 4.47 32.29
C ASN A 63 -2.88 3.71 33.48
N GLN A 64 -2.29 2.55 33.21
CA GLN A 64 -1.62 1.75 34.23
C GLN A 64 -0.43 2.50 34.85
N VAL A 65 0.34 3.23 34.04
CA VAL A 65 1.46 4.06 34.51
C VAL A 65 0.98 5.19 35.41
N VAL A 66 -0.12 5.86 35.05
CA VAL A 66 -0.71 6.91 35.91
C VAL A 66 -1.11 6.35 37.28
N ARG A 67 -1.73 5.16 37.31
CA ARG A 67 -2.11 4.48 38.56
C ARG A 67 -0.90 4.12 39.42
N GLU A 68 0.17 3.64 38.81
CA GLU A 68 1.41 3.29 39.51
C GLU A 68 2.10 4.52 40.10
N LEU A 69 2.21 5.60 39.32
CA LEU A 69 2.76 6.87 39.80
C LEU A 69 1.98 7.43 41.01
N ASP A 70 0.65 7.32 40.99
CA ASP A 70 -0.19 7.74 42.12
C ASP A 70 0.09 6.89 43.37
N GLY A 71 0.24 5.58 43.22
CA GLY A 71 0.62 4.67 44.30
C GLY A 71 2.00 4.96 44.89
N LEU A 72 2.93 5.46 44.06
CA LEU A 72 4.31 5.76 44.47
C LEU A 72 4.44 7.09 45.25
N LYS A 73 3.41 7.95 45.30
CA LYS A 73 3.46 9.25 46.02
C LYS A 73 3.68 9.12 47.53
N SER A 74 3.32 7.99 48.12
CA SER A 74 3.45 7.66 49.55
C SER A 74 4.64 6.74 49.87
N SER A 75 5.47 6.43 48.86
CA SER A 75 6.65 5.58 49.01
C SER A 75 7.87 6.37 49.56
N ASN A 76 9.06 5.76 49.53
CA ASN A 76 10.32 6.39 49.96
C ASN A 76 10.53 7.79 49.36
N LEU A 77 11.14 8.70 50.13
CA LEU A 77 11.32 10.12 49.79
C LEU A 77 11.82 10.37 48.35
N HIS A 78 12.85 9.65 47.89
CA HIS A 78 13.40 9.83 46.54
C HIS A 78 12.44 9.41 45.42
N VAL A 79 11.82 8.23 45.54
CA VAL A 79 10.86 7.70 44.57
C VAL A 79 9.59 8.56 44.55
N SER A 80 9.12 8.98 45.73
CA SER A 80 7.98 9.89 45.86
C SER A 80 8.21 11.24 45.16
N GLY A 81 9.45 11.76 45.17
CA GLY A 81 9.81 12.99 44.48
C GLY A 81 9.79 12.85 42.96
N ALA A 82 10.33 11.74 42.43
CA ALA A 82 10.30 11.46 40.99
C ALA A 82 8.88 11.23 40.48
N ALA A 83 8.06 10.47 41.22
CA ALA A 83 6.67 10.22 40.87
C ALA A 83 5.83 11.51 40.85
N ARG A 84 6.04 12.43 41.82
CA ARG A 84 5.40 13.74 41.81
C ARG A 84 5.82 14.57 40.60
N ARG A 85 7.11 14.66 40.29
CA ARG A 85 7.60 15.39 39.11
C ARG A 85 7.01 14.84 37.81
N ALA A 86 6.95 13.52 37.65
CA ALA A 86 6.36 12.90 36.48
C ALA A 86 4.87 13.24 36.35
N ILE A 87 4.11 13.18 37.46
CA ILE A 87 2.69 13.55 37.46
C ILE A 87 2.48 15.03 37.18
N ASP A 88 3.28 15.92 37.78
CA ASP A 88 3.20 17.36 37.54
C ASP A 88 3.52 17.69 36.07
N TRP A 89 4.50 16.99 35.50
CA TRP A 89 4.86 17.08 34.08
C TRP A 89 3.68 16.63 33.19
N ILE A 90 3.10 15.44 33.42
CA ILE A 90 1.90 14.97 32.69
C ILE A 90 0.76 15.99 32.80
N TYR A 91 0.46 16.45 34.02
CA TYR A 91 -0.62 17.40 34.29
C TYR A 91 -0.42 18.71 33.54
N GLY A 92 0.81 19.23 33.50
CA GLY A 92 1.15 20.45 32.78
C GLY A 92 0.79 20.37 31.30
N PHE A 93 1.06 19.25 30.64
CA PHE A 93 0.71 19.07 29.21
C PHE A 93 -0.78 18.89 28.97
N LEU A 94 -1.47 18.11 29.81
CA LEU A 94 -2.92 17.94 29.68
C LEU A 94 -3.66 19.26 29.92
N HIS A 95 -3.21 20.07 30.88
CA HIS A 95 -3.78 21.40 31.14
C HIS A 95 -3.59 22.36 29.96
N ASN A 96 -2.46 22.25 29.26
CA ASN A 96 -2.13 23.09 28.10
C ASN A 96 -2.68 22.56 26.76
N ASN A 97 -3.46 21.47 26.78
CA ASN A 97 -4.03 20.83 25.58
C ASN A 97 -2.98 20.44 24.52
N ASP A 98 -1.85 19.90 25.00
CA ASP A 98 -0.76 19.41 24.15
C ASP A 98 -1.27 18.33 23.17
N GLN A 99 -0.86 18.42 21.91
CA GLN A 99 -1.31 17.53 20.84
C GLN A 99 -0.38 16.32 20.64
N ILE A 100 0.84 16.38 21.20
CA ILE A 100 1.88 15.37 21.08
C ILE A 100 1.80 14.41 22.26
N LEU A 101 1.69 14.93 23.48
CA LEU A 101 1.56 14.12 24.69
C LEU A 101 0.11 13.91 25.11
N ARG A 102 -0.25 12.66 25.40
CA ARG A 102 -1.58 12.31 25.91
C ARG A 102 -1.52 11.13 26.88
N VAL A 103 -2.50 11.09 27.77
CA VAL A 103 -2.81 9.89 28.55
C VAL A 103 -3.81 9.05 27.77
N GLN A 104 -3.61 7.72 27.76
CA GLN A 104 -4.53 6.75 27.16
C GLN A 104 -5.94 6.95 27.73
N ARG A 105 -6.97 7.01 26.89
CA ARG A 105 -8.37 7.09 27.32
C ARG A 105 -8.85 5.72 27.80
N LEU A 106 -9.87 5.70 28.67
CA LEU A 106 -10.35 4.45 29.27
C LEU A 106 -10.89 3.43 28.25
N HIS A 107 -11.40 3.88 27.10
CA HIS A 107 -11.94 3.01 26.05
C HIS A 107 -10.89 2.53 25.04
N GLU A 108 -9.64 3.00 25.14
CA GLU A 108 -8.56 2.69 24.21
C GLU A 108 -7.80 1.44 24.66
N ARG A 109 -8.50 0.30 24.70
CA ARG A 109 -8.00 -0.98 25.19
C ARG A 109 -8.60 -2.14 24.41
N LEU A 110 -7.84 -3.21 24.21
CA LEU A 110 -8.35 -4.44 23.59
C LEU A 110 -8.86 -5.40 24.67
N ASP A 111 -8.10 -5.58 25.74
CA ASP A 111 -8.44 -6.36 26.92
C ASP A 111 -8.71 -5.45 28.13
N ARG A 112 -9.93 -5.51 28.66
CA ARG A 112 -10.35 -4.69 29.81
C ARG A 112 -9.88 -5.25 31.14
N ASP A 113 -9.55 -6.55 31.18
CA ASP A 113 -9.13 -7.25 32.38
C ASP A 113 -7.59 -7.27 32.52
N ALA A 114 -6.87 -6.78 31.51
CA ALA A 114 -5.43 -6.61 31.56
C ALA A 114 -5.02 -5.68 32.72
N VAL A 115 -4.02 -6.11 33.48
CA VAL A 115 -3.49 -5.40 34.66
C VAL A 115 -1.96 -5.38 34.62
N GLN A 116 -1.35 -4.41 35.32
CA GLN A 116 0.11 -4.30 35.43
C GLN A 116 0.77 -4.25 34.03
N ASP A 117 1.89 -4.94 33.83
CA ASP A 117 2.61 -5.06 32.55
C ASP A 117 1.72 -5.43 31.37
N ASP A 118 0.74 -6.32 31.57
CA ASP A 118 -0.14 -6.75 30.49
C ASP A 118 -1.08 -5.61 30.06
N ALA A 119 -1.41 -4.66 30.94
CA ALA A 119 -2.15 -3.46 30.58
C ALA A 119 -1.32 -2.44 29.79
N ILE A 120 0.01 -2.44 29.97
CA ILE A 120 0.93 -1.61 29.17
C ILE A 120 1.09 -2.24 27.79
N LEU A 121 1.21 -3.56 27.71
CA LEU A 121 1.24 -4.29 26.45
C LEU A 121 -0.09 -4.14 25.68
N ASP A 122 -1.23 -4.22 26.35
CA ASP A 122 -2.56 -3.96 25.76
C ASP A 122 -2.61 -2.58 25.09
N ALA A 123 -2.09 -1.54 25.76
CA ALA A 123 -1.98 -0.22 25.16
C ALA A 123 -1.13 -0.25 23.88
N CYS A 124 0.00 -0.96 23.89
CA CYS A 124 0.85 -1.11 22.70
C CYS A 124 0.12 -1.75 21.53
N LEU A 125 -0.64 -2.80 21.79
CA LEU A 125 -1.39 -3.50 20.76
C LEU A 125 -2.58 -2.68 20.26
N PHE A 126 -3.26 -1.95 21.15
CA PHE A 126 -4.37 -1.07 20.77
C PHE A 126 -3.91 0.01 19.79
N PHE A 127 -2.80 0.68 20.08
CA PHE A 127 -2.27 1.74 19.20
C PHE A 127 -1.56 1.19 17.95
N GLY A 128 -1.11 -0.07 18.00
CA GLY A 128 -0.37 -0.73 16.92
C GLY A 128 -1.22 -1.19 15.74
N THR A 129 -2.55 -1.05 15.80
CA THR A 129 -3.46 -1.41 14.71
C THR A 129 -3.32 -0.51 13.48
N GLU A 130 -2.97 0.76 13.67
CA GLU A 130 -2.89 1.79 12.62
C GLU A 130 -1.57 2.59 12.64
N ASN A 131 -0.71 2.33 13.63
CA ASN A 131 0.50 3.11 13.89
C ASN A 131 1.70 2.20 14.14
N MET A 132 2.88 2.73 13.87
CA MET A 132 4.12 2.10 14.28
C MET A 132 4.31 2.36 15.77
N VAL A 133 4.30 1.31 16.59
CA VAL A 133 4.40 1.46 18.05
C VAL A 133 5.78 1.08 18.55
N VAL A 134 6.36 1.94 19.40
CA VAL A 134 7.62 1.70 20.09
C VAL A 134 7.41 1.85 21.60
N LEU A 135 7.69 0.77 22.34
CA LEU A 135 7.65 0.73 23.79
C LEU A 135 9.00 1.13 24.40
N PHE A 136 9.00 2.11 25.29
CA PHE A 136 10.14 2.54 26.10
C PHE A 136 10.06 1.87 27.46
N SER A 137 10.95 0.91 27.68
CA SER A 137 11.03 0.15 28.92
C SER A 137 12.44 -0.38 29.13
N ASN A 138 12.88 -0.34 30.39
CA ASN A 138 14.11 -1.01 30.83
C ASN A 138 13.82 -2.39 31.46
N ASP A 139 12.55 -2.76 31.62
CA ASP A 139 12.16 -4.06 32.12
C ASP A 139 12.28 -5.10 31.00
N LYS A 140 13.25 -6.01 31.14
CA LYS A 140 13.50 -7.05 30.15
C LYS A 140 12.31 -7.97 29.94
N ASN A 141 11.53 -8.27 30.99
CA ASN A 141 10.37 -9.16 30.86
C ASN A 141 9.28 -8.51 30.03
N LEU A 142 8.99 -7.23 30.30
CA LEU A 142 8.03 -6.46 29.51
C LEU A 142 8.51 -6.29 28.07
N CYS A 143 9.79 -5.98 27.84
CA CYS A 143 10.36 -5.91 26.49
C CYS A 143 10.27 -7.24 25.74
N VAL A 144 10.59 -8.37 26.38
CA VAL A 144 10.46 -9.69 25.74
C VAL A 144 9.02 -9.99 25.36
N LYS A 145 8.05 -9.68 26.24
CA LYS A 145 6.63 -9.80 25.91
C LYS A 145 6.27 -8.94 24.70
N ALA A 146 6.62 -7.66 24.72
CA ALA A 146 6.35 -6.73 23.62
C ALA A 146 6.90 -7.23 22.28
N LEU A 147 8.18 -7.63 22.25
CA LEU A 147 8.82 -8.17 21.06
C LEU A 147 8.16 -9.46 20.56
N ALA A 148 7.72 -10.34 21.46
CA ALA A 148 6.99 -11.56 21.09
C ALA A 148 5.66 -11.27 20.37
N HIS A 149 5.07 -10.10 20.61
CA HIS A 149 3.88 -9.61 19.93
C HIS A 149 4.18 -8.66 18.76
N GLY A 150 5.44 -8.52 18.36
CA GLY A 150 5.85 -7.65 17.26
C GLY A 150 5.78 -6.16 17.59
N VAL A 151 5.89 -5.79 18.87
CA VAL A 151 6.03 -4.38 19.29
C VAL A 151 7.51 -4.07 19.45
N LEU A 152 7.97 -2.99 18.80
CA LEU A 152 9.37 -2.54 18.91
C LEU A 152 9.64 -1.99 20.31
N THR A 153 10.87 -2.14 20.80
CA THR A 153 11.24 -1.71 22.15
C THR A 153 12.51 -0.88 22.17
N VAL A 154 12.56 0.13 23.02
CA VAL A 154 13.75 0.91 23.36
C VAL A 154 14.03 0.77 24.85
N SER A 155 15.20 0.23 25.18
CA SER A 155 15.75 0.24 26.53
C SER A 155 16.92 1.19 26.57
N TYR A 156 16.97 2.06 27.58
CA TYR A 156 18.02 3.04 27.77
C TYR A 156 19.35 2.36 28.13
N ARG A 157 20.44 2.89 27.58
CA ARG A 157 21.82 2.53 27.90
C ARG A 157 22.63 3.82 28.09
N GLU A 158 23.67 3.78 28.92
CA GLU A 158 24.43 4.98 29.29
C GLU A 158 25.08 5.71 28.10
N ASP A 159 25.32 5.01 26.99
CA ASP A 159 25.87 5.54 25.75
C ASP A 159 24.81 6.15 24.81
N MET A 160 23.53 6.07 25.16
CA MET A 160 22.44 6.56 24.32
C MET A 160 22.15 8.04 24.59
N THR A 161 22.25 8.86 23.54
CA THR A 161 21.79 10.25 23.56
C THR A 161 20.37 10.35 22.97
N LEU A 162 19.65 11.42 23.32
CA LEU A 162 18.34 11.74 22.73
C LEU A 162 18.39 11.72 21.19
N GLN A 163 19.42 12.34 20.61
CA GLN A 163 19.57 12.39 19.15
C GLN A 163 19.71 10.99 18.54
N THR A 164 20.51 10.12 19.17
CA THR A 164 20.69 8.74 18.70
C THR A 164 19.37 7.96 18.73
N ILE A 165 18.51 8.22 19.72
CA ILE A 165 17.18 7.61 19.80
C ILE A 165 16.30 8.13 18.66
N ILE A 166 16.26 9.45 18.44
CA ILE A 166 15.47 10.08 17.37
C ILE A 166 15.88 9.56 16.00
N ASP A 167 17.18 9.53 15.71
CA ASP A 167 17.69 9.09 14.40
C ASP A 167 17.26 7.65 14.09
N ARG A 168 17.29 6.77 15.09
CA ARG A 168 16.81 5.39 14.96
C ARG A 168 15.31 5.30 14.75
N LEU A 169 14.51 6.06 15.51
CA LEU A 169 13.05 6.10 15.34
C LEU A 169 12.67 6.56 13.93
N VAL A 170 13.31 7.61 13.43
CA VAL A 170 13.06 8.16 12.09
C VAL A 170 13.48 7.16 11.01
N ALA A 171 14.67 6.56 11.11
CA ALA A 171 15.13 5.58 10.15
C ALA A 171 14.19 4.37 10.06
N GLU A 172 13.72 3.86 11.20
CA GLU A 172 12.76 2.76 11.23
C GLU A 172 11.39 3.16 10.67
N PHE A 173 10.87 4.34 11.02
CA PHE A 173 9.62 4.86 10.47
C PHE A 173 9.68 5.07 8.95
N SER A 174 10.81 5.59 8.45
CA SER A 174 11.06 5.75 7.01
C SER A 174 11.21 4.40 6.30
N ARG A 175 11.83 3.40 6.93
CA ARG A 175 11.95 2.05 6.37
C ARG A 175 10.58 1.41 6.16
N VAL A 176 9.70 1.48 7.17
CA VAL A 176 8.35 0.90 7.08
C VAL A 176 7.49 1.62 6.05
N ASN A 177 7.61 2.95 5.93
CA ASN A 177 6.81 3.74 4.99
C ASN A 177 7.41 3.82 3.57
N GLY A 178 8.72 3.69 3.42
CA GLY A 178 9.42 3.80 2.13
C GLY A 178 9.09 2.67 1.17
N ASP A 179 9.13 1.43 1.65
CA ASP A 179 8.78 0.24 0.84
C ASP A 179 7.32 0.28 0.37
N VAL A 180 6.42 0.82 1.19
CA VAL A 180 4.99 0.91 0.85
C VAL A 180 4.73 1.99 -0.21
N MET A 181 5.38 3.15 -0.08
CA MET A 181 5.22 4.23 -1.05
C MET A 181 5.79 3.85 -2.43
N GLU A 182 6.89 3.08 -2.49
CA GLU A 182 7.44 2.56 -3.76
C GLU A 182 6.46 1.57 -4.44
N LEU A 183 5.85 0.67 -3.66
CA LEU A 183 4.83 -0.27 -4.16
C LEU A 183 3.54 0.43 -4.63
N GLU A 184 3.11 1.49 -3.96
CA GLU A 184 1.95 2.30 -4.36
C GLU A 184 2.22 3.05 -5.68
N VAL A 185 3.39 3.67 -5.82
CA VAL A 185 3.79 4.35 -7.06
C VAL A 185 3.89 3.38 -8.24
N GLU A 186 4.43 2.17 -8.04
CA GLU A 186 4.44 1.13 -9.08
C GLU A 186 3.03 0.67 -9.46
N ARG A 187 2.14 0.50 -8.49
CA ARG A 187 0.74 0.15 -8.72
C ARG A 187 -0.02 1.23 -9.50
N ASP A 188 0.13 2.49 -9.11
CA ASP A 188 -0.48 3.63 -9.80
C ASP A 188 0.05 3.76 -11.24
N ASN A 189 1.36 3.64 -11.44
CA ASN A 189 1.95 3.66 -12.79
C ASN A 189 1.42 2.52 -13.68
N ARG A 190 1.28 1.31 -13.13
CA ARG A 190 0.67 0.17 -13.84
C ARG A 190 -0.78 0.44 -14.20
N GLN A 191 -1.54 1.02 -13.28
CA GLN A 191 -2.93 1.37 -13.52
C GLN A 191 -3.03 2.41 -14.65
N VAL A 192 -2.27 3.50 -14.56
CA VAL A 192 -2.21 4.55 -15.61
C VAL A 192 -1.84 3.96 -16.99
N ALA A 193 -0.90 3.02 -17.03
CA ALA A 193 -0.52 2.31 -18.25
C ALA A 193 -1.68 1.50 -18.84
N ALA A 194 -2.38 0.72 -18.01
CA ALA A 194 -3.56 -0.06 -18.42
C ALA A 194 -4.70 0.83 -18.91
N ASP A 195 -4.94 1.98 -18.27
CA ASP A 195 -5.95 2.98 -18.67
C ASP A 195 -5.65 3.55 -20.06
N THR A 196 -4.38 3.86 -20.29
CA THR A 196 -3.90 4.41 -21.56
C THR A 196 -4.09 3.41 -22.69
N VAL A 197 -3.65 2.15 -22.52
CA VAL A 197 -3.83 1.09 -23.51
C VAL A 197 -5.31 0.82 -23.78
N TYR A 198 -6.12 0.68 -22.73
CA TYR A 198 -7.55 0.39 -22.88
C TYR A 198 -8.30 1.50 -23.64
N SER A 199 -8.03 2.77 -23.30
CA SER A 199 -8.67 3.92 -23.94
C SER A 199 -8.27 4.05 -25.42
N GLN A 200 -6.99 3.83 -25.74
CA GLN A 200 -6.50 3.85 -27.12
C GLN A 200 -7.07 2.68 -27.94
N ALA A 201 -7.10 1.47 -27.38
CA ALA A 201 -7.71 0.30 -28.01
C ALA A 201 -9.19 0.55 -28.33
N ARG A 202 -9.94 1.12 -27.39
CA ARG A 202 -11.33 1.50 -27.60
C ARG A 202 -11.51 2.44 -28.78
N THR A 203 -10.77 3.55 -28.78
CA THR A 203 -10.87 4.56 -29.84
C THR A 203 -10.52 3.97 -31.21
N LEU A 204 -9.42 3.23 -31.29
CA LEU A 204 -8.97 2.62 -32.55
C LEU A 204 -9.91 1.53 -33.03
N ALA A 205 -10.44 0.69 -32.14
CA ALA A 205 -11.34 -0.40 -32.51
C ALA A 205 -12.69 0.10 -33.02
N VAL A 206 -13.29 1.08 -32.34
CA VAL A 206 -14.57 1.69 -32.76
C VAL A 206 -14.42 2.27 -34.17
N GLU A 207 -13.39 3.08 -34.39
CA GLU A 207 -13.13 3.72 -35.69
C GLU A 207 -12.82 2.70 -36.79
N ALA A 208 -11.99 1.69 -36.49
CA ALA A 208 -11.61 0.68 -37.46
C ALA A 208 -12.76 -0.22 -37.91
N ILE A 209 -13.64 -0.61 -36.97
CA ILE A 209 -14.81 -1.43 -37.25
C ILE A 209 -15.79 -0.66 -38.14
N GLU A 210 -16.10 0.59 -37.79
CA GLU A 210 -17.02 1.40 -38.59
C GLU A 210 -16.49 1.60 -40.01
N HIS A 211 -15.20 1.91 -40.15
CA HIS A 211 -14.57 2.08 -41.46
C HIS A 211 -14.70 0.82 -42.33
N VAL A 212 -14.40 -0.36 -41.78
CA VAL A 212 -14.51 -1.62 -42.54
C VAL A 212 -15.96 -1.91 -42.94
N LEU A 213 -16.93 -1.66 -42.05
CA LEU A 213 -18.35 -1.85 -42.40
C LEU A 213 -18.79 -0.87 -43.50
N ARG A 214 -18.40 0.41 -43.42
CA ARG A 214 -18.70 1.39 -44.49
C ARG A 214 -18.05 1.02 -45.82
N GLU A 215 -16.82 0.51 -45.80
CA GLU A 215 -16.11 0.08 -47.02
C GLU A 215 -16.76 -1.15 -47.66
N GLU A 216 -17.20 -2.13 -46.86
CA GLU A 216 -17.76 -3.39 -47.38
C GLU A 216 -19.22 -3.27 -47.81
N PHE A 217 -20.02 -2.44 -47.14
CA PHE A 217 -21.45 -2.28 -47.44
C PHE A 217 -21.77 -1.04 -48.29
N GLY A 218 -20.88 -0.05 -48.36
CA GLY A 218 -21.05 1.13 -49.22
C GLY A 218 -22.39 1.83 -49.01
N ASP A 219 -23.18 1.93 -50.08
CA ASP A 219 -24.50 2.58 -50.07
C ASP A 219 -25.55 1.80 -49.23
N ASP A 220 -25.35 0.49 -49.02
CA ASP A 220 -26.23 -0.36 -48.22
C ASP A 220 -25.88 -0.32 -46.72
N PHE A 221 -24.90 0.49 -46.30
CA PHE A 221 -24.45 0.57 -44.91
C PHE A 221 -25.59 0.90 -43.94
N ASP A 222 -26.53 1.77 -44.32
CA ASP A 222 -27.65 2.14 -43.44
C ASP A 222 -28.72 1.03 -43.32
N MET A 223 -28.61 -0.05 -44.11
CA MET A 223 -29.54 -1.19 -44.09
C MET A 223 -29.07 -2.35 -43.20
N ILE A 224 -27.83 -2.30 -42.68
CA ILE A 224 -27.29 -3.35 -41.82
C ILE A 224 -27.66 -3.11 -40.35
N ASP A 225 -27.69 -4.17 -39.55
CA ASP A 225 -27.95 -4.10 -38.09
C ASP A 225 -26.70 -3.59 -37.34
N TYR A 226 -26.29 -2.36 -37.66
CA TYR A 226 -25.18 -1.64 -37.03
C TYR A 226 -25.59 -0.19 -36.76
N ASP A 227 -25.45 0.24 -35.51
CA ASP A 227 -25.79 1.59 -35.09
C ASP A 227 -24.52 2.31 -34.57
N PRO A 228 -23.93 3.25 -35.35
CA PRO A 228 -22.75 3.99 -34.93
C PRO A 228 -22.93 4.73 -33.60
N SER A 229 -24.16 5.14 -33.26
CA SER A 229 -24.47 5.86 -32.02
C SER A 229 -24.46 4.98 -30.78
N LYS A 230 -24.37 3.65 -30.94
CA LYS A 230 -24.25 2.68 -29.84
C LYS A 230 -22.84 2.11 -29.71
N GLN A 231 -21.93 2.45 -30.63
CA GLN A 231 -20.59 1.90 -30.66
C GLN A 231 -19.61 2.74 -29.82
N HIS A 232 -19.60 2.51 -28.51
CA HIS A 232 -18.78 3.31 -27.59
C HIS A 232 -17.87 2.50 -26.69
N SER A 233 -18.03 1.18 -26.64
CA SER A 233 -17.21 0.31 -25.80
C SER A 233 -16.51 -0.79 -26.60
N LEU A 234 -15.45 -1.34 -26.02
CA LEU A 234 -14.81 -2.55 -26.56
C LEU A 234 -15.74 -3.77 -26.53
N ARG A 235 -16.74 -3.75 -25.64
CA ARG A 235 -17.76 -4.80 -25.59
C ARG A 235 -18.63 -4.77 -26.83
N ASP A 236 -19.06 -3.58 -27.24
CA ASP A 236 -19.83 -3.40 -28.47
C ASP A 236 -18.97 -3.81 -29.68
N CYS A 237 -17.69 -3.41 -29.70
CA CYS A 237 -16.72 -3.85 -30.71
C CYS A 237 -16.62 -5.37 -30.83
N CYS A 238 -16.49 -6.08 -29.70
CA CYS A 238 -16.45 -7.53 -29.70
C CYS A 238 -17.76 -8.16 -30.22
N TYR A 239 -18.92 -7.60 -29.86
CA TYR A 239 -20.20 -8.08 -30.37
C TYR A 239 -20.37 -7.82 -31.88
N THR A 240 -19.96 -6.66 -32.38
CA THR A 240 -19.98 -6.34 -33.82
C THR A 240 -19.07 -7.29 -34.61
N LEU A 241 -17.82 -7.48 -34.14
CA LEU A 241 -16.87 -8.41 -34.73
C LEU A 241 -17.44 -9.83 -34.79
N LYS A 242 -18.14 -10.26 -33.74
CA LYS A 242 -18.81 -11.56 -33.67
C LYS A 242 -20.00 -11.66 -34.61
N HIS A 243 -20.85 -10.64 -34.65
CA HIS A 243 -22.08 -10.62 -35.47
C HIS A 243 -21.74 -10.68 -36.96
N PHE A 244 -20.81 -9.84 -37.43
CA PHE A 244 -20.38 -9.79 -38.83
C PHE A 244 -19.16 -10.70 -39.12
N SER A 245 -18.92 -11.71 -38.27
CA SER A 245 -17.72 -12.56 -38.33
C SER A 245 -17.60 -13.35 -39.63
N VAL A 246 -18.72 -13.87 -40.17
CA VAL A 246 -18.73 -14.67 -41.41
C VAL A 246 -18.88 -13.78 -42.64
N SER A 247 -19.78 -12.79 -42.58
CA SER A 247 -20.12 -11.93 -43.72
C SER A 247 -19.00 -10.99 -44.12
N THR A 248 -18.29 -10.41 -43.13
CA THR A 248 -17.43 -9.25 -43.34
C THR A 248 -16.02 -9.53 -42.83
N PHE A 249 -15.88 -9.75 -41.51
CA PHE A 249 -14.56 -9.77 -40.86
C PHE A 249 -13.75 -11.04 -41.12
N GLY A 250 -14.39 -12.16 -41.50
CA GLY A 250 -13.71 -13.44 -41.71
C GLY A 250 -12.62 -13.40 -42.78
N SER A 251 -12.73 -12.49 -43.77
CA SER A 251 -11.71 -12.28 -44.80
C SER A 251 -10.46 -11.55 -44.29
N TYR A 252 -10.62 -10.66 -43.31
CA TYR A 252 -9.55 -9.85 -42.74
C TYR A 252 -8.60 -10.69 -41.86
N PHE A 253 -9.11 -11.75 -41.21
CA PHE A 253 -8.36 -12.57 -40.26
C PHE A 253 -7.92 -13.95 -40.79
N ARG A 254 -7.98 -14.18 -42.11
CA ARG A 254 -7.74 -15.51 -42.72
C ARG A 254 -6.29 -16.04 -42.60
N ASN A 255 -5.31 -15.15 -42.47
CA ASN A 255 -3.87 -15.49 -42.49
C ASN A 255 -3.16 -15.27 -41.14
N PHE A 256 -3.90 -15.07 -40.04
CA PHE A 256 -3.30 -14.95 -38.71
C PHE A 256 -3.19 -16.33 -38.06
N GLY A 257 -2.08 -16.57 -37.35
CA GLY A 257 -1.88 -17.82 -36.59
C GLY A 257 -2.97 -18.02 -35.52
N ILE A 258 -3.42 -16.93 -34.90
CA ILE A 258 -4.55 -16.90 -33.97
C ILE A 258 -5.66 -16.05 -34.59
N ASN A 259 -6.86 -16.61 -34.73
CA ASN A 259 -8.00 -15.88 -35.29
C ASN A 259 -8.84 -15.26 -34.16
N PRO A 260 -8.92 -13.92 -34.05
CA PRO A 260 -9.63 -13.26 -32.95
C PRO A 260 -11.14 -13.56 -32.95
N LEU A 261 -11.74 -13.81 -34.12
CA LEU A 261 -13.16 -14.17 -34.23
C LEU A 261 -13.45 -15.57 -33.64
N LYS A 262 -12.46 -16.48 -33.64
CA LYS A 262 -12.60 -17.77 -32.97
C LYS A 262 -12.58 -17.61 -31.45
N LEU A 263 -11.75 -16.71 -30.93
CA LEU A 263 -11.67 -16.40 -29.49
C LEU A 263 -12.98 -15.77 -28.98
N LEU A 264 -13.62 -14.92 -29.77
CA LEU A 264 -14.88 -14.26 -29.38
C LEU A 264 -16.14 -15.16 -29.45
N LYS A 265 -16.00 -16.45 -29.80
CA LYS A 265 -17.16 -17.36 -29.90
C LYS A 265 -17.84 -17.58 -28.56
N GLU A 266 -17.09 -17.59 -27.47
CA GLU A 266 -17.61 -17.80 -26.12
C GLU A 266 -17.94 -16.47 -25.41
N LYS A 267 -19.00 -16.46 -24.59
CA LYS A 267 -19.42 -15.24 -23.87
C LYS A 267 -18.39 -14.80 -22.82
N GLN A 268 -17.69 -15.75 -22.20
CA GLN A 268 -16.67 -15.47 -21.18
C GLN A 268 -15.46 -14.76 -21.79
N SER A 269 -15.04 -15.19 -22.97
CA SER A 269 -13.95 -14.55 -23.74
C SER A 269 -14.28 -13.12 -24.17
N ILE A 270 -15.54 -12.77 -24.43
CA ILE A 270 -15.90 -11.37 -24.71
C ILE A 270 -15.55 -10.48 -23.51
N ALA A 271 -15.88 -10.92 -22.29
CA ALA A 271 -15.59 -10.14 -21.09
C ALA A 271 -14.08 -9.97 -20.86
N GLU A 272 -13.28 -10.99 -21.17
CA GLU A 272 -11.81 -10.96 -21.05
C GLU A 272 -11.18 -9.88 -21.95
N TYR A 273 -11.67 -9.73 -23.19
CA TYR A 273 -11.11 -8.74 -24.13
C TYR A 273 -11.85 -7.41 -24.16
N SER A 274 -13.03 -7.30 -23.53
CA SER A 274 -13.79 -6.06 -23.45
C SER A 274 -13.57 -5.28 -22.16
N ASN A 275 -13.16 -5.95 -21.08
CA ASN A 275 -12.97 -5.30 -19.79
C ASN A 275 -11.55 -4.75 -19.67
N LYS A 276 -11.41 -3.78 -18.77
CA LYS A 276 -10.11 -3.20 -18.46
C LYS A 276 -9.24 -4.22 -17.72
N PRO A 277 -8.01 -4.50 -18.18
CA PRO A 277 -7.13 -5.47 -17.54
C PRO A 277 -6.76 -5.03 -16.11
N GLN A 278 -6.77 -5.97 -15.17
CA GLN A 278 -6.50 -5.75 -13.74
C GLN A 278 -5.18 -6.35 -13.27
N SER A 279 -4.57 -7.24 -14.07
CA SER A 279 -3.26 -7.86 -13.79
C SER A 279 -2.32 -7.73 -14.98
N ARG A 280 -1.03 -8.02 -14.76
CA ARG A 280 0.00 -8.01 -15.79
C ARG A 280 -0.29 -9.02 -16.90
N GLU A 281 -0.69 -10.22 -16.51
CA GLU A 281 -1.05 -11.31 -17.40
C GLU A 281 -2.25 -10.91 -18.28
N GLN A 282 -3.29 -10.35 -17.64
CA GLN A 282 -4.46 -9.84 -18.36
C GLN A 282 -4.11 -8.71 -19.33
N LEU A 283 -3.23 -7.78 -18.94
CA LEU A 283 -2.79 -6.69 -19.83
C LEU A 283 -2.03 -7.24 -21.05
N SER A 284 -1.15 -8.21 -20.84
CA SER A 284 -0.41 -8.84 -21.93
C SER A 284 -1.34 -9.56 -22.91
N GLU A 285 -2.31 -10.33 -22.40
CA GLU A 285 -3.30 -11.03 -23.23
C GLU A 285 -4.21 -10.05 -23.97
N PHE A 286 -4.66 -9.00 -23.29
CA PHE A 286 -5.48 -7.93 -23.87
C PHE A 286 -4.76 -7.21 -25.01
N VAL A 287 -3.49 -6.84 -24.81
CA VAL A 287 -2.66 -6.15 -25.81
C VAL A 287 -2.48 -7.03 -27.05
N GLU A 288 -2.09 -8.29 -26.88
CA GLU A 288 -1.88 -9.19 -28.02
C GLU A 288 -3.17 -9.42 -28.81
N PHE A 289 -4.31 -9.59 -28.14
CA PHE A 289 -5.60 -9.71 -28.80
C PHE A 289 -5.93 -8.48 -29.66
N TRP A 290 -5.87 -7.28 -29.08
CA TRP A 290 -6.24 -6.06 -29.79
C TRP A 290 -5.24 -5.66 -30.87
N ILE A 291 -3.96 -6.01 -30.74
CA ILE A 291 -2.98 -5.87 -31.83
C ILE A 291 -3.41 -6.70 -33.03
N ILE A 292 -3.71 -7.99 -32.84
CA ILE A 292 -4.13 -8.88 -33.93
C ILE A 292 -5.41 -8.36 -34.61
N VAL A 293 -6.38 -7.89 -33.81
CA VAL A 293 -7.62 -7.30 -34.33
C VAL A 293 -7.31 -6.07 -35.19
N LEU A 294 -6.58 -5.09 -34.65
CA LEU A 294 -6.31 -3.83 -35.33
C LEU A 294 -5.44 -4.02 -36.58
N GLU A 295 -4.40 -4.87 -36.52
CA GLU A 295 -3.58 -5.19 -37.70
C GLU A 295 -4.41 -5.83 -38.81
N GLY A 296 -5.38 -6.69 -38.45
CA GLY A 296 -6.31 -7.27 -39.40
C GLY A 296 -7.22 -6.22 -40.04
N LEU A 297 -7.86 -5.36 -39.24
CA LEU A 297 -8.76 -4.32 -39.74
C LEU A 297 -8.03 -3.25 -40.57
N TYR A 298 -6.77 -2.95 -40.26
CA TYR A 298 -5.95 -1.98 -40.99
C TYR A 298 -5.34 -2.55 -42.28
N LYS A 299 -5.53 -3.84 -42.59
CA LYS A 299 -4.89 -4.51 -43.73
C LYS A 299 -5.13 -3.82 -45.08
N LYS A 300 -6.32 -3.25 -45.29
CA LYS A 300 -6.69 -2.53 -46.53
C LYS A 300 -6.41 -1.02 -46.49
N ARG A 301 -5.98 -0.47 -45.35
CA ARG A 301 -5.70 0.96 -45.18
C ARG A 301 -4.42 1.43 -45.86
N SER A 302 -4.24 2.76 -45.93
CA SER A 302 -3.05 3.38 -46.52
C SER A 302 -1.76 3.01 -45.77
N SER A 303 -0.61 3.15 -46.43
CA SER A 303 0.71 2.93 -45.82
C SER A 303 0.95 3.85 -44.62
N GLU A 304 0.50 5.09 -44.71
CA GLU A 304 0.60 6.10 -43.64
C GLU A 304 -0.19 5.69 -42.40
N GLN A 305 -1.43 5.24 -42.58
CA GLN A 305 -2.28 4.76 -41.48
C GLN A 305 -1.70 3.49 -40.83
N LYS A 306 -1.12 2.58 -41.62
CA LYS A 306 -0.43 1.40 -41.11
C LYS A 306 0.83 1.75 -40.31
N ALA A 307 1.60 2.74 -40.76
CA ALA A 307 2.77 3.22 -40.05
C ALA A 307 2.38 3.87 -38.71
N ALA A 308 1.30 4.66 -38.69
CA ALA A 308 0.76 5.25 -37.46
C ALA A 308 0.30 4.17 -36.46
N LEU A 309 -0.43 3.15 -36.93
CA LEU A 309 -0.83 2.03 -36.08
C LEU A 309 0.38 1.31 -35.49
N LYS A 310 1.43 1.06 -36.31
CA LYS A 310 2.64 0.39 -35.86
C LYS A 310 3.31 1.10 -34.68
N MET A 311 3.38 2.43 -34.70
CA MET A 311 3.93 3.21 -33.58
C MET A 311 3.14 2.98 -32.27
N VAL A 312 1.81 2.89 -32.36
CA VAL A 312 0.95 2.61 -31.20
C VAL A 312 1.15 1.18 -30.71
N VAL A 313 1.22 0.20 -31.62
CA VAL A 313 1.46 -1.21 -31.31
C VAL A 313 2.81 -1.42 -30.62
N ASP A 314 3.88 -0.80 -31.12
CA ASP A 314 5.21 -0.89 -30.53
C ASP A 314 5.22 -0.29 -29.11
N ALA A 315 4.49 0.81 -28.89
CA ALA A 315 4.32 1.38 -27.56
C ALA A 315 3.57 0.43 -26.61
N TRP A 316 2.48 -0.19 -27.05
CA TRP A 316 1.71 -1.14 -26.23
C TRP A 316 2.51 -2.37 -25.85
N ARG A 317 3.28 -2.94 -26.79
CA ARG A 317 4.16 -4.09 -26.52
C ARG A 317 5.22 -3.74 -25.48
N LYS A 318 5.83 -2.55 -25.60
CA LYS A 318 6.79 -2.07 -24.59
C LYS A 318 6.13 -1.99 -23.23
N THR A 319 4.96 -1.36 -23.15
CA THR A 319 4.18 -1.22 -21.90
C THR A 319 3.88 -2.58 -21.27
N ALA A 320 3.37 -3.55 -22.04
CA ALA A 320 3.06 -4.89 -21.53
C ALA A 320 4.29 -5.66 -21.03
N GLN A 321 5.49 -5.36 -21.52
CA GLN A 321 6.74 -5.99 -21.08
C GLN A 321 7.31 -5.36 -19.80
N THR A 322 7.25 -4.03 -19.68
CA THR A 322 7.81 -3.26 -18.56
C THR A 322 6.92 -3.19 -17.32
N THR A 323 5.62 -3.39 -17.48
CA THR A 323 4.62 -3.29 -16.42
C THR A 323 4.29 -4.67 -15.85
#